data_AF-A0A1H0S0Z6-F1
#
_entry.id   AF-A0A1H0S0Z6-F1
#
_cell.length_a   1.000
_cell.length_b   1.000
_cell.length_c   1.000
_cell.angle_alpha   90.00
_cell.angle_beta   90.00
_cell.angle_gamma   90.00
#
_symmetry.space_group_name_H-M   'P 1'
#
loop_
_entity.id
_entity.type
_entity.pdbx_description
1 polymer ?
#
loop_
_entity_poly.entity_id
_entity_poly.type
_entity_poly.pdbx_seq_one_letter_code
_entity_poly.pdbx_strand_id
1 'polypeptide(L)'
;MRASPPPSGPVVITNWVLDHPWANAVGMALLLLLGPTVGAWLADQPRRAWWAAALSTVPVAVLTMAPTGRRSPAVGCTVQWSLPDFGTPELMANVLLFALPAVLVTVASRRPATTLVGATVLSVGIEAVQAVAVDLGRACDTTDWLCNTLGAGLGVALGCCALLLHRRVVTSGAGGRGRARRAGAPGAPRPGGTAPSSPPARRG
;
A
#
# COMPACT_ATOMS: atom_id res chain seq x y z
N MET A 1 -19.58 11.20 -52.08
CA MET A 1 -18.66 11.40 -50.94
C MET A 1 -18.89 10.23 -49.99
N ARG A 2 -17.94 9.29 -49.90
CA ARG A 2 -18.04 8.15 -48.97
C ARG A 2 -17.62 8.63 -47.59
N ALA A 3 -18.50 8.48 -46.60
CA ALA A 3 -18.17 8.70 -45.20
C ALA A 3 -17.05 7.73 -44.81
N SER A 4 -15.95 8.26 -44.29
CA SER A 4 -14.88 7.46 -43.69
C SER A 4 -15.46 6.68 -42.49
N PRO A 5 -15.15 5.38 -42.34
CA PRO A 5 -15.54 4.64 -41.14
C PRO A 5 -14.87 5.26 -39.90
N PRO A 6 -15.54 5.25 -38.73
CA PRO A 6 -14.95 5.75 -37.50
C PRO A 6 -13.72 4.89 -37.12
N PRO A 7 -12.65 5.51 -36.56
CA PRO A 7 -11.44 4.79 -36.20
C PRO A 7 -11.73 3.75 -35.10
N SER A 8 -11.53 2.48 -35.44
CA SER A 8 -11.54 1.33 -34.52
C SER A 8 -10.20 1.22 -33.76
N GLY A 9 -9.87 2.26 -32.99
CA GLY A 9 -8.81 2.28 -31.96
C GLY A 9 -9.37 1.99 -30.56
N PRO A 10 -8.56 1.86 -29.49
CA PRO A 10 -8.87 1.12 -28.26
C PRO A 10 -9.91 1.80 -27.36
N VAL A 11 -11.19 1.74 -27.74
CA VAL A 11 -12.32 2.27 -26.94
C VAL A 11 -12.71 1.31 -25.79
N VAL A 12 -12.14 0.10 -25.76
CA VAL A 12 -12.57 -0.98 -24.86
C VAL A 12 -12.30 -0.68 -23.37
N ILE A 13 -11.19 -0.02 -23.02
CA ILE A 13 -10.83 0.22 -21.61
C ILE A 13 -11.64 1.40 -21.04
N THR A 14 -11.78 2.48 -21.79
CA THR A 14 -12.55 3.66 -21.37
C THR A 14 -14.03 3.30 -21.17
N ASN A 15 -14.61 2.49 -22.07
CA ASN A 15 -15.99 2.02 -21.90
C ASN A 15 -16.15 1.10 -20.69
N TRP A 16 -15.21 0.19 -20.41
CA TRP A 16 -15.36 -0.73 -19.29
C TRP A 16 -15.40 -0.04 -17.92
N VAL A 17 -14.55 0.98 -17.72
CA VAL A 17 -14.51 1.76 -16.46
C VAL A 17 -15.76 2.62 -16.29
N LEU A 18 -16.29 3.19 -17.38
CA LEU A 18 -17.56 3.92 -17.39
C LEU A 18 -18.76 2.99 -17.16
N ASP A 19 -18.70 1.76 -17.66
CA ASP A 19 -19.76 0.76 -17.53
C ASP A 19 -19.77 0.07 -16.16
N HIS A 20 -18.65 0.10 -15.41
CA HIS A 20 -18.51 -0.58 -14.11
C HIS A 20 -18.01 0.38 -13.01
N PRO A 21 -18.78 1.43 -12.65
CA PRO A 21 -18.40 2.35 -11.57
C PRO A 21 -18.24 1.63 -10.21
N TRP A 22 -18.90 0.49 -10.04
CA TRP A 22 -18.75 -0.38 -8.87
C TRP A 22 -17.36 -1.00 -8.75
N ALA A 23 -16.58 -1.10 -9.83
CA ALA A 23 -15.25 -1.69 -9.81
C ALA A 23 -14.30 -0.91 -8.88
N ASN A 24 -14.42 0.41 -8.85
CA ASN A 24 -13.66 1.26 -7.94
C ASN A 24 -14.07 1.03 -6.48
N ALA A 25 -15.37 0.93 -6.22
CA ALA A 25 -15.88 0.65 -4.88
C ALA A 25 -15.43 -0.73 -4.38
N VAL A 26 -15.48 -1.75 -5.25
CA VAL A 26 -14.99 -3.10 -4.94
C VAL A 26 -13.47 -3.10 -4.76
N GLY A 27 -12.72 -2.42 -5.63
CA GLY A 27 -11.27 -2.28 -5.50
C GLY A 27 -10.87 -1.63 -4.17
N MET A 28 -11.57 -0.57 -3.78
CA MET A 28 -11.38 0.10 -2.49
C MET A 28 -11.71 -0.83 -1.32
N ALA A 29 -12.85 -1.53 -1.37
CA ALA A 29 -13.25 -2.47 -0.33
C ALA A 29 -12.21 -3.61 -0.18
N LEU A 30 -11.77 -4.18 -1.29
CA LEU A 30 -10.72 -5.21 -1.30
C LEU A 30 -9.40 -4.66 -0.73
N LEU A 31 -9.00 -3.45 -1.11
CA LEU A 31 -7.79 -2.83 -0.59
C LEU A 31 -7.86 -2.59 0.92
N LEU A 32 -8.99 -2.09 1.42
CA LEU A 32 -9.21 -1.84 2.84
C LEU A 32 -9.22 -3.14 3.67
N LEU A 33 -9.82 -4.21 3.14
CA LEU A 33 -9.98 -5.49 3.85
C LEU A 33 -8.73 -6.38 3.72
N LEU A 34 -8.17 -6.49 2.52
CA LEU A 34 -7.07 -7.40 2.21
C LEU A 34 -5.70 -6.73 2.33
N GLY A 35 -5.60 -5.42 2.14
CA GLY A 35 -4.32 -4.69 2.19
C GLY A 35 -3.57 -4.90 3.51
N PRO A 36 -4.19 -4.67 4.69
CA PRO A 36 -3.54 -4.87 5.97
C PRO A 36 -3.17 -6.33 6.25
N THR A 37 -4.01 -7.29 5.83
CA THR A 37 -3.81 -8.72 6.11
C THR A 37 -2.71 -9.32 5.22
N VAL A 38 -2.75 -9.05 3.92
CA VAL A 38 -1.70 -9.42 2.96
C VAL A 38 -0.39 -8.71 3.30
N GLY A 39 -0.45 -7.42 3.64
CA GLY A 39 0.72 -6.66 4.06
C GLY A 39 1.37 -7.23 5.33
N ALA A 40 0.57 -7.64 6.32
CA ALA A 40 1.09 -8.24 7.56
C ALA A 40 1.79 -9.59 7.28
N TRP A 41 1.26 -10.37 6.33
CA TRP A 41 1.88 -11.63 5.88
C TRP A 41 3.17 -11.40 5.08
N LEU A 42 3.23 -10.33 4.27
CA LEU A 42 4.42 -9.94 3.51
C LEU A 42 5.51 -9.29 4.37
N ALA A 43 5.18 -8.83 5.58
CA ALA A 43 6.12 -8.13 6.46
C ALA A 43 7.35 -8.96 6.84
N ASP A 44 7.25 -10.29 6.85
CA ASP A 44 8.35 -11.24 7.09
C ASP A 44 9.16 -11.57 5.82
N GLN A 45 8.68 -11.16 4.65
CA GLN A 45 9.18 -11.62 3.34
C GLN A 45 9.62 -10.42 2.47
N PRO A 46 10.67 -9.67 2.87
CA PRO A 46 10.99 -8.37 2.27
C PRO A 46 11.26 -8.44 0.76
N ARG A 47 11.91 -9.51 0.28
CA ARG A 47 12.14 -9.70 -1.17
C ARG A 47 10.84 -9.85 -1.94
N ARG A 48 9.86 -10.62 -1.42
CA ARG A 48 8.56 -10.80 -2.07
C ARG A 48 7.74 -9.52 -1.99
N ALA A 49 7.81 -8.78 -0.88
CA ALA A 49 7.17 -7.48 -0.73
C ALA A 49 7.70 -6.47 -1.77
N TRP A 50 9.01 -6.42 -2.00
CA TRP A 50 9.60 -5.58 -3.06
C TRP A 50 9.20 -6.00 -4.46
N TRP A 51 9.18 -7.30 -4.77
CA TRP A 51 8.68 -7.78 -6.07
C TRP A 51 7.21 -7.47 -6.29
N ALA A 52 6.37 -7.65 -5.27
CA ALA A 52 4.96 -7.30 -5.33
C ALA A 52 4.78 -5.79 -5.51
N ALA A 53 5.56 -4.96 -4.81
CA ALA A 53 5.55 -3.52 -4.98
C ALA A 53 5.93 -3.13 -6.42
N ALA A 54 7.03 -3.67 -6.95
CA ALA A 54 7.47 -3.42 -8.32
C ALA A 54 6.44 -3.87 -9.36
N LEU A 55 5.79 -5.02 -9.14
CA LEU A 55 4.73 -5.49 -10.03
C LEU A 55 3.50 -4.59 -9.96
N SER A 56 3.14 -4.10 -8.77
CA SER A 56 1.99 -3.21 -8.57
C SER A 56 2.19 -1.80 -9.15
N THR A 57 3.44 -1.38 -9.44
CA THR A 57 3.70 -0.11 -10.14
C THR A 57 3.61 -0.23 -11.66
N VAL A 58 3.57 -1.46 -12.22
CA VAL A 58 3.44 -1.66 -13.68
C VAL A 58 2.14 -1.05 -14.22
N PRO A 59 0.95 -1.25 -13.61
CA PRO A 59 -0.27 -0.59 -14.06
C PRO A 59 -0.18 0.93 -14.04
N VAL A 60 0.49 1.53 -13.05
CA VAL A 60 0.72 2.98 -13.00
C VAL A 60 1.50 3.42 -14.24
N ALA A 61 2.66 2.82 -14.49
CA ALA A 61 3.50 3.18 -15.63
C ALA A 61 2.79 2.98 -16.97
N VAL A 62 2.07 1.87 -17.14
CA VAL A 62 1.32 1.56 -18.36
C VAL A 62 0.20 2.59 -18.58
N LEU A 63 -0.62 2.87 -17.57
CA LEU A 63 -1.78 3.75 -17.72
C LEU A 63 -1.40 5.23 -17.85
N THR A 64 -0.27 5.64 -17.27
CA THR A 64 0.19 7.03 -17.37
C THR A 64 0.99 7.30 -18.64
N MET A 65 1.69 6.30 -19.20
CA MET A 65 2.55 6.47 -20.37
C MET A 65 1.98 5.88 -21.66
N ALA A 66 0.81 5.24 -21.64
CA ALA A 66 0.16 4.76 -22.86
C ALA A 66 -0.36 5.94 -23.71
N PRO A 67 0.02 6.03 -24.99
CA PRO A 67 -0.49 7.06 -25.88
C PRO A 67 -2.00 6.91 -26.06
N THR A 68 -2.74 8.00 -25.95
CA THR A 68 -4.21 8.01 -26.12
C THR A 68 -4.64 8.20 -27.58
N GLY A 69 -3.69 8.32 -28.51
CA GLY A 69 -3.95 8.55 -29.94
C GLY A 69 -4.41 9.97 -30.29
N ARG A 70 -4.47 10.87 -29.30
CA ARG A 70 -4.73 12.31 -29.45
C ARG A 70 -3.42 13.07 -29.29
N ARG A 71 -3.32 14.29 -29.84
CA ARG A 71 -2.18 15.18 -29.59
C ARG A 71 -2.63 16.31 -28.68
N SER A 72 -1.90 16.55 -27.60
CA SER A 72 -2.18 17.68 -26.71
C SER A 72 -1.86 19.00 -27.44
N PRO A 73 -2.73 20.02 -27.39
CA PRO A 73 -2.58 21.24 -28.18
C PRO A 73 -1.48 22.18 -27.68
N ALA A 74 -0.99 22.00 -26.45
CA ALA A 74 0.05 22.84 -25.86
C ALA A 74 0.88 22.09 -24.80
N VAL A 75 2.11 22.56 -24.57
CA VAL A 75 2.96 22.19 -23.43
C VAL A 75 2.46 22.95 -22.20
N GLY A 76 2.09 22.23 -21.14
CA GLY A 76 1.61 22.84 -19.90
C GLY A 76 0.71 21.93 -19.06
N CYS A 77 0.44 22.36 -17.83
CA CYS A 77 -0.46 21.68 -16.91
C CYS A 77 -1.77 22.47 -16.76
N THR A 78 -2.90 21.77 -16.81
CA THR A 78 -4.17 22.33 -16.35
C THR A 78 -4.14 22.39 -14.83
N VAL A 79 -4.16 23.62 -14.30
CA VAL A 79 -4.23 23.83 -12.85
C VAL A 79 -5.70 23.84 -12.45
N GLN A 80 -6.14 22.71 -11.91
CA GLN A 80 -7.47 22.53 -11.32
C GLN A 80 -7.39 21.64 -10.08
N TRP A 81 -8.39 21.78 -9.21
CA TRP A 81 -8.44 21.09 -7.95
C TRP A 81 -9.83 20.51 -7.75
N SER A 82 -9.94 19.21 -7.89
CA SER A 82 -11.15 18.45 -7.58
C SER A 82 -10.82 17.31 -6.63
N LEU A 83 -11.66 17.18 -5.59
CA LEU A 83 -11.59 16.03 -4.71
C LEU A 83 -12.24 14.83 -5.40
N PRO A 84 -11.72 13.63 -5.18
CA PRO A 84 -12.27 12.46 -5.83
C PRO A 84 -13.60 12.07 -5.15
N ASP A 85 -14.63 11.86 -5.97
CA ASP A 85 -15.97 11.44 -5.58
C ASP A 85 -16.23 10.01 -6.12
N PHE A 86 -17.10 9.26 -5.45
CA PHE A 86 -17.59 7.97 -5.93
C PHE A 86 -18.40 8.08 -7.23
N GLY A 87 -18.95 9.26 -7.56
CA GLY A 87 -19.56 9.58 -8.84
C GLY A 87 -18.56 9.91 -9.97
N THR A 88 -17.27 10.10 -9.65
CA THR A 88 -16.20 10.35 -10.63
C THR A 88 -15.23 9.16 -10.67
N PRO A 89 -15.54 8.10 -11.46
CA PRO A 89 -14.78 6.86 -11.43
C PRO A 89 -13.31 7.03 -11.85
N GLU A 90 -12.99 8.03 -12.65
CA GLU A 90 -11.64 8.32 -13.11
C GLU A 90 -10.73 8.78 -11.95
N LEU A 91 -11.22 9.67 -11.09
CA LEU A 91 -10.44 10.20 -9.96
C LEU A 91 -10.20 9.14 -8.89
N MET A 92 -11.18 8.26 -8.65
CA MET A 92 -11.02 7.12 -7.75
C MET A 92 -10.01 6.09 -8.27
N ALA A 93 -9.93 5.90 -9.59
CA ALA A 93 -8.93 5.00 -10.16
C ALA A 93 -7.51 5.46 -9.84
N ASN A 94 -7.21 6.75 -9.94
CA ASN A 94 -5.91 7.34 -9.61
C ASN A 94 -5.54 7.12 -8.13
N VAL A 95 -6.51 7.29 -7.21
CA VAL A 95 -6.33 6.98 -5.79
C VAL A 95 -5.96 5.50 -5.59
N LEU A 96 -6.70 4.57 -6.20
CA LEU A 96 -6.45 3.14 -6.06
C LEU A 96 -5.11 2.70 -6.65
N LEU A 97 -4.75 3.28 -7.80
CA LEU A 97 -3.49 3.02 -8.52
C LEU A 97 -2.27 3.33 -7.68
N PHE A 98 -2.29 4.42 -6.90
CA PHE A 98 -1.19 4.76 -6.00
C PHE A 98 -1.29 4.09 -4.63
N ALA A 99 -2.49 3.79 -4.15
CA ALA A 99 -2.67 3.20 -2.83
C ALA A 99 -2.08 1.80 -2.71
N LEU A 100 -2.31 0.91 -3.69
CA LEU A 100 -1.78 -0.45 -3.68
C LEU A 100 -0.23 -0.51 -3.59
N PRO A 101 0.54 0.15 -4.50
CA PRO A 101 1.99 0.17 -4.39
C PRO A 101 2.46 0.85 -3.11
N ALA A 102 1.77 1.90 -2.63
CA ALA A 102 2.13 2.56 -1.38
C ALA A 102 1.99 1.66 -0.14
N VAL A 103 0.97 0.78 -0.08
CA VAL A 103 0.88 -0.27 0.97
C VAL A 103 2.13 -1.14 0.93
N LEU A 104 2.45 -1.68 -0.25
CA LEU A 104 3.51 -2.67 -0.41
C LEU A 104 4.90 -2.08 -0.17
N VAL A 105 5.18 -0.87 -0.68
CA VAL A 105 6.44 -0.15 -0.42
C VAL A 105 6.57 0.21 1.06
N THR A 106 5.48 0.62 1.72
CA THR A 106 5.51 0.89 3.17
C THR A 106 5.85 -0.36 3.97
N VAL A 107 5.27 -1.51 3.62
CA VAL A 107 5.57 -2.80 4.26
C VAL A 107 7.01 -3.23 3.97
N ALA A 108 7.46 -3.13 2.72
CA ALA A 108 8.78 -3.57 2.28
C ALA A 108 9.92 -2.71 2.85
N SER A 109 9.75 -1.39 2.87
CA SER A 109 10.75 -0.43 3.35
C SER A 109 10.67 -0.18 4.86
N ARG A 110 9.48 -0.35 5.45
CA ARG A 110 9.14 0.05 6.82
C ARG A 110 9.38 1.55 7.09
N ARG A 111 9.33 2.38 6.04
CA ARG A 111 9.59 3.83 6.10
C ARG A 111 8.40 4.63 5.54
N PRO A 112 7.31 4.78 6.30
CA PRO A 112 6.07 5.38 5.79
C PRO A 112 6.24 6.82 5.26
N ALA A 113 7.03 7.64 5.95
CA ALA A 113 7.30 9.01 5.51
C ALA A 113 8.06 9.05 4.18
N THR A 114 9.07 8.20 4.01
CA THR A 114 9.82 8.08 2.75
C THR A 114 8.94 7.56 1.62
N THR A 115 8.05 6.60 1.91
CA THR A 115 7.08 6.11 0.91
C THR A 115 6.16 7.24 0.44
N LEU A 116 5.59 8.02 1.37
CA LEU A 116 4.67 9.11 1.03
C LEU A 116 5.36 10.15 0.15
N VAL A 117 6.53 10.64 0.60
CA VAL A 117 7.31 11.63 -0.16
C VAL A 117 7.71 11.07 -1.52
N GLY A 118 8.21 9.84 -1.57
CA GLY A 118 8.62 9.20 -2.83
C GLY A 118 7.46 9.04 -3.80
N ALA A 119 6.28 8.64 -3.33
CA ALA A 119 5.09 8.50 -4.16
C ALA A 119 4.58 9.85 -4.68
N THR A 120 4.54 10.88 -3.83
CA THR A 120 4.17 12.25 -4.25
C THR A 120 5.15 12.79 -5.28
N VAL A 121 6.45 12.62 -5.07
CA VAL A 121 7.49 13.04 -6.03
C VAL A 121 7.38 12.27 -7.35
N LEU A 122 7.12 10.95 -7.28
CA LEU A 122 6.89 10.14 -8.48
C LEU A 122 5.67 10.65 -9.27
N SER A 123 4.58 11.01 -8.57
CA SER A 123 3.39 11.58 -9.19
C SER A 123 3.70 12.89 -9.91
N VAL A 124 4.42 13.81 -9.26
CA VAL A 124 4.90 15.06 -9.91
C VAL A 124 5.79 14.76 -11.12
N GLY A 125 6.65 13.74 -11.03
CA GLY A 125 7.49 13.32 -12.15
C GLY A 125 6.69 12.80 -13.35
N ILE A 126 5.61 12.05 -13.11
CA ILE A 126 4.71 11.57 -14.16
C ILE A 126 4.02 12.77 -14.85
N GLU A 127 3.47 13.69 -14.07
CA GLU A 127 2.86 14.93 -14.57
C GLU A 127 3.85 15.76 -15.40
N ALA A 128 5.08 15.92 -14.92
CA ALA A 128 6.13 16.65 -15.63
C ALA A 128 6.48 15.99 -16.97
N VAL A 129 6.55 14.66 -17.01
CA VAL A 129 6.75 13.91 -18.27
C VAL A 129 5.57 14.10 -19.21
N GLN A 130 4.33 14.03 -18.70
CA GLN A 130 3.13 14.25 -19.52
C GLN A 130 3.01 15.69 -20.04
N ALA A 131 3.48 16.67 -19.27
CA ALA A 131 3.50 18.07 -19.69
C ALA A 131 4.40 18.32 -20.92
N VAL A 132 5.51 17.58 -21.03
CA VAL A 132 6.47 17.73 -22.15
C VAL A 132 6.21 16.73 -23.27
N ALA A 133 5.68 15.54 -22.96
CA ALA A 133 5.40 14.49 -23.92
C ALA A 133 4.01 14.65 -24.57
N VAL A 134 3.85 15.74 -25.33
CA VAL A 134 2.60 16.12 -26.04
C VAL A 134 2.03 15.03 -26.97
N ASP A 135 2.87 14.11 -27.43
CA ASP A 135 2.46 12.98 -28.29
C ASP A 135 1.73 11.86 -27.50
N LEU A 136 1.72 11.91 -26.16
CA LEU A 136 0.89 11.01 -25.34
C LEU A 136 -0.59 11.38 -25.39
N GLY A 137 -0.92 12.63 -25.75
CA GLY A 137 -2.30 13.13 -25.82
C GLY A 137 -2.99 13.31 -24.47
N ARG A 138 -2.23 13.24 -23.37
CA ARG A 138 -2.69 13.62 -22.04
C ARG A 138 -2.07 14.97 -21.70
N ALA A 139 -2.88 15.90 -21.22
CA ALA A 139 -2.38 17.12 -20.59
C ALA A 139 -2.11 16.80 -19.11
N CYS A 140 -1.03 17.33 -18.57
CA CYS A 140 -0.76 17.29 -17.13
C CYS A 140 -1.91 17.95 -16.36
N ASP A 141 -2.32 17.37 -15.24
CA ASP A 141 -3.45 17.83 -14.42
C ASP A 141 -3.11 17.80 -12.93
N THR A 142 -3.20 18.95 -12.25
CA THR A 142 -2.96 19.01 -10.80
C THR A 142 -3.96 18.21 -9.97
N THR A 143 -5.15 17.93 -10.52
CA THR A 143 -6.11 17.00 -9.90
C THR A 143 -5.58 15.57 -9.87
N ASP A 144 -4.89 15.12 -10.92
CA ASP A 144 -4.30 13.77 -10.98
C ASP A 144 -3.17 13.65 -9.95
N TRP A 145 -2.33 14.68 -9.84
CA TRP A 145 -1.33 14.79 -8.77
C TRP A 145 -1.95 14.68 -7.36
N LEU A 146 -3.04 15.39 -7.11
CA LEU A 146 -3.76 15.35 -5.83
C LEU A 146 -4.29 13.94 -5.54
N CYS A 147 -5.00 13.33 -6.50
CA CYS A 147 -5.62 12.01 -6.33
C CYS A 147 -4.55 10.93 -6.07
N ASN A 148 -3.44 10.95 -6.81
CA ASN A 148 -2.31 10.05 -6.59
C ASN A 148 -1.70 10.23 -5.19
N THR A 149 -1.58 11.48 -4.72
CA THR A 149 -1.05 11.79 -3.38
C THR A 149 -2.00 11.31 -2.27
N LEU A 150 -3.32 11.46 -2.45
CA LEU A 150 -4.32 10.92 -1.54
C LEU A 150 -4.26 9.38 -1.51
N GLY A 151 -4.13 8.75 -2.68
CA GLY A 151 -3.89 7.31 -2.81
C GLY A 151 -2.66 6.86 -2.03
N ALA A 152 -1.54 7.56 -2.20
CA ALA A 152 -0.30 7.28 -1.47
C ALA A 152 -0.51 7.40 0.05
N GLY A 153 -1.20 8.44 0.51
CA GLY A 153 -1.54 8.62 1.93
C GLY A 153 -2.36 7.46 2.49
N LEU A 154 -3.42 7.06 1.78
CA LEU A 154 -4.25 5.91 2.13
C LEU A 154 -3.42 4.61 2.19
N GLY A 155 -2.60 4.36 1.17
CA GLY A 155 -1.76 3.17 1.11
C GLY A 155 -0.73 3.12 2.23
N VAL A 156 -0.11 4.25 2.57
CA VAL A 156 0.80 4.36 3.72
C VAL A 156 0.07 4.05 5.03
N ALA A 157 -1.13 4.59 5.23
CA ALA A 157 -1.92 4.32 6.44
C ALA A 157 -2.24 2.82 6.58
N LEU A 158 -2.68 2.19 5.49
CA LEU A 158 -2.95 0.74 5.45
C LEU A 158 -1.67 -0.10 5.64
N GLY A 159 -0.54 0.33 5.08
CA GLY A 159 0.76 -0.30 5.31
C GLY A 159 1.20 -0.20 6.77
N CYS A 160 0.96 0.94 7.43
CA CYS A 160 1.17 1.07 8.88
C CYS A 160 0.27 0.11 9.67
N CYS A 161 -1.02 0.00 9.33
CA CYS A 161 -1.93 -0.97 9.92
C CYS A 161 -1.43 -2.41 9.75
N ALA A 162 -0.91 -2.76 8.57
CA ALA A 162 -0.31 -4.07 8.29
C ALA A 162 0.87 -4.38 9.21
N LEU A 163 1.79 -3.42 9.37
CA LEU A 163 2.95 -3.56 10.25
C LEU A 163 2.54 -3.67 11.73
N LEU A 164 1.53 -2.91 12.16
CA LEU A 164 0.97 -3.00 13.52
C LEU A 164 0.32 -4.36 13.76
N LEU A 165 -0.45 -4.87 12.80
CA LEU A 165 -1.09 -6.19 12.87
C LEU A 165 -0.04 -7.29 12.97
N HIS A 166 0.98 -7.25 12.11
CA HIS A 166 2.10 -8.18 12.15
C HIS A 166 2.78 -8.23 13.53
N ARG A 167 3.10 -7.05 14.11
CA ARG A 167 3.70 -6.96 15.45
C ARG A 167 2.83 -7.63 16.52
N ARG A 168 1.51 -7.41 16.49
CA ARG A 168 0.57 -8.02 17.46
C ARG A 168 0.55 -9.54 17.37
N VAL A 169 0.54 -10.09 16.16
CA VAL A 169 0.54 -11.55 15.95
C VAL A 169 1.83 -12.18 16.49
N VAL A 170 2.98 -11.58 16.19
CA VAL A 170 4.28 -12.06 16.68
C VAL A 170 4.36 -12.02 18.21
N THR A 171 3.91 -10.93 18.85
CA THR A 171 3.93 -10.81 20.31
C THR A 171 2.98 -11.78 21.01
N SER A 172 1.78 -12.00 20.47
CA SER A 172 0.79 -12.93 21.02
C SER A 172 1.28 -14.38 20.98
N GLY A 173 1.97 -14.76 19.89
CA GLY A 173 2.56 -16.10 19.76
C GLY A 173 3.75 -16.36 20.70
N ALA A 174 4.46 -15.31 21.14
CA ALA A 174 5.55 -15.43 22.12
C ALA A 174 5.01 -15.59 23.56
N GLY A 175 3.98 -14.82 23.93
CA GLY A 175 3.36 -14.90 25.27
C GLY A 175 2.68 -16.25 25.54
N GLY A 176 2.00 -16.83 24.55
CA GLY A 176 1.38 -18.15 24.67
C GLY A 176 2.39 -19.29 24.87
N ARG A 177 3.51 -19.27 24.13
CA ARG A 177 4.60 -20.25 24.28
C ARG A 177 5.30 -20.16 25.64
N GLY A 178 5.54 -18.95 26.15
CA GLY A 178 6.12 -18.76 27.48
C GLY A 178 5.22 -19.28 28.61
N ARG A 179 3.90 -19.12 28.49
CA ARG A 179 2.92 -19.62 29.46
C ARG A 179 2.80 -21.16 29.42
N ALA A 180 2.76 -21.76 28.23
CA ALA A 180 2.72 -23.22 28.07
C ALA A 180 4.00 -23.89 28.61
N ARG A 181 5.17 -23.28 28.39
CA ARG A 181 6.46 -23.81 28.88
C ARG A 181 6.60 -23.74 30.40
N ARG A 182 5.97 -22.76 31.06
CA ARG A 182 5.87 -22.70 32.53
C ARG A 182 4.87 -23.70 33.12
N ALA A 183 3.77 -23.97 32.41
CA ALA A 183 2.76 -24.93 32.84
C ALA A 183 3.22 -26.40 32.66
N GLY A 184 4.06 -26.67 31.66
CA GLY A 184 4.61 -28.00 31.39
C GLY A 184 5.97 -28.30 32.03
N ALA A 185 6.53 -27.41 32.86
CA ALA A 185 7.78 -27.68 33.58
C ALA A 185 7.47 -28.64 34.77
N PRO A 186 7.96 -29.90 34.74
CA PRO A 186 7.83 -30.79 35.90
C PRO A 186 8.57 -30.16 37.07
N GLY A 187 7.98 -30.22 38.26
CA GLY A 187 8.38 -29.48 39.47
C GLY A 187 9.89 -29.25 39.61
N ALA A 188 10.29 -27.99 39.52
CA ALA A 188 11.60 -27.57 39.99
C ALA A 188 11.72 -27.94 41.48
N PRO A 189 12.82 -28.58 41.92
CA PRO A 189 12.99 -28.93 43.32
C PRO A 189 12.96 -27.67 44.19
N ARG A 190 12.13 -27.69 45.24
CA ARG A 190 12.20 -26.67 46.30
C ARG A 190 13.62 -26.71 46.88
N PRO A 191 14.34 -25.57 46.96
CA PRO A 191 15.62 -25.55 47.63
C PRO A 191 15.39 -25.97 49.09
N GLY A 192 16.01 -27.08 49.48
CA GLY A 192 15.89 -27.66 50.79
C GLY A 192 16.23 -26.63 51.85
N GLY A 193 15.30 -26.43 52.77
CA GLY A 193 15.53 -25.65 53.97
C GLY A 193 16.69 -26.27 54.75
N THR A 194 17.79 -25.54 54.83
CA THR A 194 18.85 -25.80 55.79
C THR A 194 18.26 -25.70 57.19
N ALA A 195 18.21 -26.83 57.89
CA ALA A 195 17.81 -26.91 59.28
C ALA A 195 18.71 -26.03 60.16
N PRO A 196 18.18 -25.44 61.24
CA PRO A 196 18.97 -24.66 62.18
C PRO A 196 19.85 -25.58 63.03
N SER A 197 21.16 -25.34 63.02
CA SER A 197 22.09 -25.96 63.96
C SER A 197 21.88 -25.36 65.36
N SER A 198 21.45 -26.19 66.30
CA SER A 198 21.41 -25.90 67.73
C SER A 198 22.81 -25.67 68.31
N PRO A 199 22.97 -24.84 69.35
CA PRO A 199 24.25 -24.63 70.04
C PRO A 199 24.47 -25.70 71.12
N PRO A 200 25.70 -26.15 71.38
CA PRO A 200 26.00 -26.92 72.58
C PRO A 200 26.23 -25.99 73.79
N ALA A 201 25.56 -26.34 74.89
CA ALA A 201 25.73 -25.71 76.19
C ALA A 201 27.04 -26.14 76.88
N ARG A 202 27.73 -25.14 77.42
CA ARG A 202 28.54 -25.09 78.67
C ARG A 202 29.03 -26.42 79.30
N ARG A 203 30.33 -26.46 79.63
CA ARG A 203 30.88 -26.93 80.93
C ARG A 203 32.36 -26.51 81.05
N GLY A 204 32.74 -25.96 82.21
CA GLY A 204 34.09 -25.54 82.57
C GLY A 204 34.13 -24.08 82.99
#